data_AF-A0A3D6DSH9-F1
#
_entry.id   AF-A0A3D6DSH9-F1
#
_cell.length_a   1.000
_cell.length_b   1.000
_cell.length_c   1.000
_cell.angle_alpha   90.00
_cell.angle_beta   90.00
_cell.angle_gamma   90.00
#
_symmetry.space_group_name_H-M   'P 1'
#
loop_
_entity.id
_entity.type
_entity.pdbx_description
1 polymer ?
#
loop_
_entity_poly.entity_id
_entity_poly.type
_entity_poly.pdbx_seq_one_letter_code
_entity_poly.pdbx_strand_id
1 'polypeptide(L)'
;MTFMKWSRHFVTGIDLVDSQHRGLVDLVNDVAPLLSRGEPLGAAAADALLDRLSEYAQTHFRDEERLMREGGLEDSCLDLQARSHRAFVQEVALMRRQVAADEQIDGQLLLRFLANWLTVHLLTDDQLMARQLALIASGHTPAEAATLARETKEDTAQTVLADALIDLYAVVAERNRKLVEANVQLLAARAKLVEANADLAQQVDQRSRELAATNADLLREQGELQRAIEAIERTQGRQLQTEKMAAVGQLAAGVAHEIDKPVGIARLNLASLKDYVERLLATIDATAPAVAALARHHPARLAAEQAWQDIELDYLRQDIPDLIRDSADGLARVRKIVTDLKDFSHREEAEWQDADLNRGLERALKVVWNEPNDKVEVVRDFGELPAVRCLPAQ
;
A
#
# COMPACT_ATOMS: atom_id res chain seq x y z
N MET A 1 -29.15 -50.20 -34.52
CA MET A 1 -28.35 -50.27 -35.75
C MET A 1 -27.28 -51.32 -35.55
N THR A 2 -27.02 -52.17 -36.54
CA THR A 2 -25.95 -53.18 -36.48
C THR A 2 -24.60 -52.48 -36.56
N PHE A 3 -23.72 -52.72 -35.58
CA PHE A 3 -22.39 -52.11 -35.49
C PHE A 3 -21.37 -52.85 -36.36
N MET A 4 -21.35 -54.19 -36.26
CA MET A 4 -20.56 -55.09 -37.09
C MET A 4 -21.48 -55.91 -37.99
N LYS A 5 -21.22 -55.92 -39.30
CA LYS A 5 -22.00 -56.72 -40.26
C LYS A 5 -21.30 -58.06 -40.51
N TRP A 6 -22.07 -59.15 -40.47
CA TRP A 6 -21.58 -60.45 -40.91
C TRP A 6 -21.09 -60.39 -42.36
N SER A 7 -19.96 -61.02 -42.61
CA SER A 7 -19.27 -61.02 -43.90
C SER A 7 -18.95 -62.46 -44.30
N ARG A 8 -19.04 -62.76 -45.61
CA ARG A 8 -18.60 -64.05 -46.15
C ARG A 8 -17.13 -64.36 -45.88
N HIS A 9 -16.33 -63.33 -45.59
CA HIS A 9 -14.89 -63.46 -45.30
C HIS A 9 -14.62 -64.01 -43.89
N PHE A 10 -15.62 -64.05 -43.00
CA PHE A 10 -15.52 -64.71 -41.69
C PHE A 10 -15.83 -66.21 -41.75
N VAL A 11 -16.25 -66.73 -42.91
CA VAL A 11 -16.61 -68.13 -43.11
C VAL A 11 -15.32 -68.94 -43.30
N THR A 12 -15.05 -69.84 -42.37
CA THR A 12 -13.92 -70.76 -42.35
C THR A 12 -14.22 -72.06 -43.09
N GLY A 13 -15.50 -72.40 -43.28
CA GLY A 13 -15.93 -73.69 -43.83
C GLY A 13 -16.00 -74.80 -42.79
N ILE A 14 -15.79 -74.49 -41.51
CA ILE A 14 -15.96 -75.39 -40.37
C ILE A 14 -17.24 -74.96 -39.64
N ASP A 15 -18.30 -75.77 -39.71
CA ASP A 15 -19.64 -75.41 -39.20
C ASP A 15 -19.64 -74.93 -37.75
N LEU A 16 -18.86 -75.60 -36.89
CA LEU A 16 -18.73 -75.22 -35.47
C LEU A 16 -18.15 -73.81 -35.33
N VAL A 17 -17.02 -73.55 -35.98
CA VAL A 17 -16.29 -72.26 -35.92
C VAL A 17 -17.14 -71.14 -36.53
N ASP A 18 -17.79 -71.39 -37.67
CA ASP A 18 -18.66 -70.40 -38.32
C ASP A 18 -19.90 -70.06 -37.50
N SER A 19 -20.43 -71.02 -36.73
CA SER A 19 -21.51 -70.76 -35.78
C SER A 19 -21.05 -69.89 -34.60
N GLN A 20 -19.82 -70.12 -34.11
CA GLN A 20 -19.22 -69.36 -33.01
C GLN A 20 -18.83 -67.94 -33.44
N HIS A 21 -18.30 -67.76 -34.66
CA HIS A 21 -18.03 -66.44 -35.24
C HIS A 21 -19.30 -65.60 -35.32
N ARG A 22 -20.42 -66.18 -35.76
CA ARG A 22 -21.72 -65.48 -35.77
C ARG A 22 -22.13 -65.05 -34.37
N GLY A 23 -22.00 -65.95 -33.38
CA GLY A 23 -22.30 -65.62 -31.99
C GLY A 23 -21.42 -64.52 -31.40
N LEU A 24 -20.13 -64.48 -31.75
CA LEU A 24 -19.23 -63.38 -31.36
C LEU A 24 -19.62 -62.04 -31.99
N VAL A 25 -19.96 -62.04 -33.28
CA VAL A 25 -20.44 -60.83 -33.99
C VAL A 25 -21.75 -60.32 -33.37
N ASP A 26 -22.67 -61.23 -33.05
CA ASP A 26 -23.93 -60.90 -32.39
C ASP A 26 -23.70 -60.35 -30.97
N LEU A 27 -22.79 -60.95 -30.20
CA LEU A 27 -22.41 -60.45 -28.88
C LEU A 27 -21.88 -59.00 -28.93
N VAL A 28 -21.02 -58.68 -29.90
CA VAL A 28 -20.50 -57.31 -30.09
C VAL A 28 -21.63 -56.36 -30.50
N ASN A 29 -22.53 -56.79 -31.38
CA ASN A 29 -23.69 -56.00 -31.80
C ASN A 29 -24.69 -55.73 -30.67
N ASP A 30 -24.89 -56.68 -29.76
CA ASP A 30 -25.76 -56.53 -28.59
C ASP A 30 -25.26 -55.43 -27.65
N VAL A 31 -23.94 -55.34 -27.47
CA VAL A 31 -23.33 -54.40 -26.51
C VAL A 31 -23.01 -53.04 -27.12
N ALA A 32 -22.84 -52.96 -28.45
CA ALA A 32 -22.47 -51.72 -29.14
C ALA A 32 -23.40 -50.50 -28.85
N PRO A 33 -24.73 -50.62 -28.75
CA PRO A 33 -25.62 -49.51 -28.43
C PRO A 33 -25.46 -48.97 -27.00
N LEU A 34 -24.98 -49.79 -26.07
CA LEU A 34 -24.67 -49.36 -24.70
C LEU A 34 -23.33 -48.65 -24.67
N LEU A 35 -22.33 -49.22 -25.34
CA LEU A 35 -20.96 -48.73 -25.36
C LEU A 35 -20.73 -47.47 -26.21
N SER A 36 -21.61 -47.19 -27.18
CA SER A 36 -21.47 -46.06 -28.12
C SER A 36 -22.01 -44.72 -27.60
N ARG A 37 -22.66 -44.68 -26.44
CA ARG A 37 -23.35 -43.47 -25.91
C ARG A 37 -22.42 -42.35 -25.48
N GLY A 38 -21.12 -42.61 -25.36
CA GLY A 38 -20.12 -41.63 -24.91
C GLY A 38 -20.12 -41.37 -23.41
N GLU A 39 -20.99 -42.04 -22.66
CA GLU A 39 -20.98 -42.08 -21.20
C GLU A 39 -20.11 -43.26 -20.72
N PRO A 40 -19.32 -43.09 -19.64
CA PRO A 40 -18.59 -44.19 -19.04
C PRO A 40 -19.54 -45.29 -18.55
N LEU A 41 -19.15 -46.55 -18.75
CA LEU A 41 -19.89 -47.70 -18.28
C LEU A 41 -19.49 -47.98 -16.82
N GLY A 42 -20.46 -47.98 -15.91
CA GLY A 42 -20.21 -48.27 -14.49
C GLY A 42 -19.73 -49.70 -14.24
N ALA A 43 -18.97 -49.90 -13.17
CA ALA A 43 -18.25 -51.14 -12.88
C ALA A 43 -19.10 -52.42 -12.98
N ALA A 44 -20.30 -52.46 -12.38
CA ALA A 44 -21.16 -53.64 -12.41
C ALA A 44 -21.60 -54.04 -13.84
N ALA A 45 -21.89 -53.06 -14.69
CA ALA A 45 -22.29 -53.32 -16.08
C ALA A 45 -21.09 -53.71 -16.96
N ALA A 46 -19.92 -53.12 -16.68
CA ALA A 46 -18.66 -53.48 -17.34
C ALA A 46 -18.23 -54.90 -16.99
N ASP A 47 -18.26 -55.28 -15.71
CA ASP A 47 -17.87 -56.62 -15.26
C ASP A 47 -18.76 -57.71 -15.87
N ALA A 48 -20.10 -57.52 -15.83
CA ALA A 48 -21.03 -58.47 -16.44
C ALA A 48 -20.80 -58.66 -17.95
N LEU A 49 -20.46 -57.59 -18.66
CA LEU A 49 -20.16 -57.64 -20.09
C LEU A 49 -18.82 -58.35 -20.36
N LEU A 50 -17.78 -58.01 -19.60
CA LEU A 50 -16.45 -58.63 -19.73
C LEU A 50 -16.50 -60.12 -19.37
N ASP A 51 -17.29 -60.53 -18.38
CA ASP A 51 -17.49 -61.95 -18.04
C ASP A 51 -18.14 -62.70 -19.19
N ARG A 52 -19.27 -62.20 -19.72
CA ARG A 52 -20.00 -62.85 -20.83
C ARG A 52 -19.12 -62.99 -22.07
N LEU A 53 -18.33 -61.97 -22.39
CA LEU A 53 -17.38 -62.01 -23.49
C LEU A 53 -16.24 -63.00 -23.25
N SER A 54 -15.61 -62.93 -22.08
CA SER A 54 -14.47 -63.79 -21.74
C SER A 54 -14.88 -65.27 -21.73
N GLU A 55 -16.06 -65.59 -21.24
CA GLU A 55 -16.59 -66.96 -21.23
C GLU A 55 -16.84 -67.49 -22.65
N TYR A 56 -17.45 -66.67 -23.52
CA TYR A 56 -17.72 -67.05 -24.91
C TYR A 56 -16.42 -67.23 -25.70
N ALA A 57 -15.49 -66.27 -25.59
CA ALA A 57 -14.20 -66.33 -26.28
C ALA A 57 -13.36 -67.53 -25.82
N GLN A 58 -13.27 -67.80 -24.51
CA GLN A 58 -12.55 -68.97 -24.01
C GLN A 58 -13.16 -70.29 -24.47
N THR A 59 -14.49 -70.35 -24.60
CA THR A 59 -15.16 -71.54 -25.15
C THR A 59 -14.78 -71.76 -26.61
N HIS A 60 -14.84 -70.70 -27.41
CA HIS A 60 -14.43 -70.71 -28.82
C HIS A 60 -12.95 -71.12 -28.98
N PHE A 61 -12.03 -70.46 -28.27
CA PHE A 61 -10.59 -70.80 -28.29
C PHE A 61 -10.32 -72.26 -27.94
N ARG A 62 -11.01 -72.80 -26.93
CA ARG A 62 -10.85 -74.19 -26.52
C ARG A 62 -11.31 -75.16 -27.60
N ASP A 63 -12.42 -74.84 -28.28
CA ASP A 63 -12.93 -75.65 -29.37
C ASP A 63 -12.00 -75.60 -30.59
N GLU A 64 -11.46 -74.42 -30.92
CA GLU A 64 -10.46 -74.27 -31.97
C GLU A 64 -9.18 -75.04 -31.66
N GLU A 65 -8.60 -74.84 -30.48
CA GLU A 65 -7.39 -75.55 -30.09
C GLU A 65 -7.60 -77.07 -30.05
N ARG A 66 -8.82 -77.54 -29.74
CA ARG A 66 -9.18 -78.95 -29.86
C ARG A 66 -9.19 -79.38 -31.33
N LEU A 67 -9.86 -78.63 -32.21
CA LEU A 67 -9.89 -78.92 -33.65
C LEU A 67 -8.49 -78.95 -34.26
N MET A 68 -7.62 -78.02 -33.86
CA MET A 68 -6.23 -77.99 -34.31
C MET A 68 -5.46 -79.24 -33.88
N ARG A 69 -5.60 -79.68 -32.63
CA ARG A 69 -4.93 -80.88 -32.10
C ARG A 69 -5.46 -82.15 -32.76
N GLU A 70 -6.78 -82.28 -32.90
CA GLU A 70 -7.42 -83.44 -33.53
C GLU A 70 -7.14 -83.50 -35.04
N GLY A 71 -7.04 -82.34 -35.70
CA GLY A 71 -6.65 -82.21 -37.09
C GLY A 71 -5.16 -82.42 -37.36
N GLY A 72 -4.34 -82.61 -36.32
CA GLY A 72 -2.92 -82.92 -36.45
C GLY A 72 -2.05 -81.73 -36.89
N LEU A 73 -2.44 -80.50 -36.57
CA LEU A 73 -1.60 -79.32 -36.84
C LEU A 73 -0.27 -79.41 -36.11
N GLU A 74 0.76 -78.78 -36.66
CA GLU A 74 2.09 -78.73 -36.06
C GLU A 74 2.07 -77.99 -34.71
N ASP A 75 2.84 -78.49 -33.73
CA ASP A 75 2.96 -77.89 -32.39
C ASP A 75 3.33 -76.40 -32.43
N SER A 76 4.16 -76.00 -33.40
CA SER A 76 4.57 -74.60 -33.58
C SER A 76 3.40 -73.67 -33.96
N CYS A 77 2.43 -74.18 -34.73
CA CYS A 77 1.22 -73.46 -35.11
C CYS A 77 0.21 -73.42 -33.95
N LEU A 78 0.04 -74.54 -33.25
CA LEU A 78 -0.74 -74.62 -32.01
C LEU A 78 -0.25 -73.60 -30.98
N ASP A 79 1.06 -73.54 -30.75
CA ASP A 79 1.66 -72.59 -29.81
C ASP A 79 1.45 -71.13 -30.22
N LEU A 80 1.46 -70.84 -31.53
CA LEU A 80 1.25 -69.49 -32.03
C LEU A 80 -0.19 -69.02 -31.78
N GLN A 81 -1.19 -69.84 -32.13
CA GLN A 81 -2.60 -69.50 -31.93
C GLN A 81 -2.95 -69.44 -30.43
N ALA A 82 -2.46 -70.39 -29.62
CA ALA A 82 -2.63 -70.36 -28.16
C ALA A 82 -2.00 -69.11 -27.51
N ARG A 83 -0.90 -68.56 -28.08
CA ARG A 83 -0.34 -67.27 -27.64
C ARG A 83 -1.28 -66.11 -27.97
N SER A 84 -1.88 -66.09 -29.16
CA SER A 84 -2.89 -65.08 -29.56
C SER A 84 -4.08 -65.10 -28.60
N HIS A 85 -4.63 -66.28 -28.32
CA HIS A 85 -5.74 -66.47 -27.37
C HIS A 85 -5.40 -65.99 -25.96
N ARG A 86 -4.22 -66.35 -25.44
CA ARG A 86 -3.78 -65.90 -24.11
C ARG A 86 -3.61 -64.39 -24.04
N ALA A 87 -3.13 -63.75 -25.09
CA ALA A 87 -2.99 -62.29 -25.13
C ALA A 87 -4.36 -61.60 -25.00
N PHE A 88 -5.39 -62.10 -25.69
CA PHE A 88 -6.75 -61.58 -25.55
C PHE A 88 -7.26 -61.66 -24.11
N VAL A 89 -7.14 -62.85 -23.49
CA VAL A 89 -7.60 -63.06 -22.10
C VAL A 89 -6.86 -62.13 -21.13
N GLN A 90 -5.57 -61.88 -21.35
CA GLN A 90 -4.78 -60.97 -20.52
C GLN A 90 -5.24 -59.51 -20.66
N GLU A 91 -5.54 -59.06 -21.87
CA GLU A 91 -6.08 -57.71 -22.12
C GLU A 91 -7.44 -57.50 -21.45
N VAL A 92 -8.34 -58.47 -21.57
CA VAL A 92 -9.64 -58.45 -20.86
C VAL A 92 -9.44 -58.37 -19.33
N ALA A 93 -8.46 -59.10 -18.79
CA ALA A 93 -8.13 -59.06 -17.37
C ALA A 93 -7.48 -57.72 -16.93
N LEU A 94 -6.77 -57.03 -17.82
CA LEU A 94 -6.24 -55.68 -17.57
C LEU A 94 -7.38 -54.66 -17.53
N MET A 95 -8.30 -54.71 -18.49
CA MET A 95 -9.48 -53.84 -18.51
C MET A 95 -10.32 -54.01 -17.25
N ARG A 96 -10.50 -55.25 -16.78
CA ARG A 96 -11.19 -55.53 -15.51
C ARG A 96 -10.50 -54.89 -14.29
N ARG A 97 -9.16 -54.95 -14.24
CA ARG A 97 -8.41 -54.29 -13.16
C ARG A 97 -8.56 -52.77 -13.19
N GLN A 98 -8.62 -52.18 -14.38
CA GLN A 98 -8.86 -50.74 -14.54
C GLN A 98 -10.27 -50.35 -14.08
N VAL A 99 -11.30 -51.11 -14.49
CA VAL A 99 -12.68 -50.91 -14.02
C VAL A 99 -12.76 -50.93 -12.49
N ALA A 100 -12.06 -51.86 -11.85
CA ALA A 100 -12.04 -51.98 -10.39
C ALA A 100 -11.36 -50.79 -9.69
N ALA A 101 -10.42 -50.10 -10.35
CA ALA A 101 -9.72 -48.94 -9.81
C ALA A 101 -10.47 -47.63 -10.04
N ASP A 102 -11.04 -47.46 -11.25
CA ASP A 102 -11.66 -46.20 -11.69
C ASP A 102 -13.18 -46.18 -11.49
N GLU A 103 -13.78 -47.29 -11.03
CA GLU A 103 -15.22 -47.57 -10.90
C GLU A 103 -16.03 -47.46 -12.21
N GLN A 104 -15.36 -47.22 -13.33
CA GLN A 104 -15.95 -47.05 -14.65
C GLN A 104 -14.93 -47.37 -15.76
N ILE A 105 -15.42 -47.62 -16.96
CA ILE A 105 -14.59 -47.74 -18.18
C ILE A 105 -15.19 -46.93 -19.32
N ASP A 106 -14.33 -46.38 -20.17
CA ASP A 106 -14.77 -45.77 -21.42
C ASP A 106 -15.38 -46.84 -22.34
N GLY A 107 -16.70 -46.78 -22.49
CA GLY A 107 -17.44 -47.72 -23.33
C GLY A 107 -16.99 -47.69 -24.80
N GLN A 108 -16.58 -46.52 -25.31
CA GLN A 108 -16.10 -46.43 -26.69
C GLN A 108 -14.74 -47.10 -26.85
N LEU A 109 -13.86 -46.97 -25.86
CA LEU A 109 -12.56 -47.67 -25.84
C LEU A 109 -12.77 -49.19 -25.85
N LEU A 110 -13.67 -49.69 -25.01
CA LEU A 110 -14.00 -51.10 -24.95
C LEU A 110 -14.60 -51.61 -26.26
N LEU A 111 -15.58 -50.91 -26.83
CA LEU A 111 -16.19 -51.29 -28.11
C LEU A 111 -15.16 -51.33 -29.25
N ARG A 112 -14.22 -50.39 -29.27
CA ARG A 112 -13.12 -50.34 -30.25
C ARG A 112 -12.19 -51.55 -30.12
N PHE A 113 -11.80 -51.91 -28.90
CA PHE A 113 -10.98 -53.09 -28.65
C PHE A 113 -11.68 -54.36 -29.14
N LEU A 114 -12.95 -54.54 -28.80
CA LEU A 114 -13.71 -55.74 -29.19
C LEU A 114 -13.89 -55.86 -30.70
N ALA A 115 -14.26 -54.77 -31.38
CA ALA A 115 -14.40 -54.80 -32.82
C ALA A 115 -13.06 -55.08 -33.52
N ASN A 116 -11.97 -54.49 -33.02
CA ASN A 116 -10.64 -54.65 -33.60
C ASN A 116 -10.11 -56.08 -33.42
N TRP A 117 -10.10 -56.58 -32.19
CA TRP A 117 -9.61 -57.92 -31.91
C TRP A 117 -10.42 -58.97 -32.68
N LEU A 118 -11.75 -58.88 -32.65
CA LEU A 118 -12.61 -59.84 -33.34
C LEU A 118 -12.40 -59.81 -34.85
N THR A 119 -12.24 -58.63 -35.45
CA THR A 119 -12.03 -58.53 -36.89
C THR A 119 -10.69 -59.12 -37.32
N VAL A 120 -9.62 -58.85 -36.57
CA VAL A 120 -8.30 -59.39 -36.89
C VAL A 120 -8.29 -60.90 -36.71
N HIS A 121 -8.67 -61.39 -35.53
CA HIS A 121 -8.65 -62.81 -35.20
C HIS A 121 -9.43 -63.66 -36.22
N LEU A 122 -10.67 -63.28 -36.54
CA LEU A 122 -11.54 -64.00 -37.49
C LEU A 122 -11.05 -63.95 -38.93
N LEU A 123 -10.29 -62.92 -39.33
CA LEU A 123 -9.79 -62.77 -40.71
C LEU A 123 -8.37 -63.31 -40.88
N THR A 124 -7.62 -63.47 -39.79
CA THR A 124 -6.22 -63.89 -39.85
C THR A 124 -6.00 -65.26 -39.24
N ASP A 125 -6.34 -65.43 -37.97
CA ASP A 125 -5.94 -66.59 -37.17
C ASP A 125 -6.82 -67.79 -37.56
N ASP A 126 -8.13 -67.61 -37.52
CA ASP A 126 -9.10 -68.71 -37.70
C ASP A 126 -9.16 -69.14 -39.17
N GLN A 127 -8.98 -68.17 -40.08
CA GLN A 127 -8.86 -68.44 -41.51
C GLN A 127 -7.56 -69.19 -41.84
N LEU A 128 -6.46 -68.87 -41.16
CA LEU A 128 -5.21 -69.59 -41.33
C LEU A 128 -5.33 -71.02 -40.80
N MET A 129 -5.92 -71.20 -39.62
CA MET A 129 -6.23 -72.51 -39.05
C MET A 129 -7.08 -73.35 -40.00
N ALA A 130 -8.18 -72.79 -40.50
CA ALA A 130 -9.11 -73.51 -41.37
C ALA A 130 -8.47 -73.96 -42.68
N ARG A 131 -7.60 -73.13 -43.27
CA ARG A 131 -6.83 -73.51 -44.47
C ARG A 131 -5.87 -74.65 -44.19
N GLN A 132 -5.17 -74.63 -43.06
CA GLN A 132 -4.26 -75.71 -42.67
C GLN A 132 -5.03 -77.03 -42.47
N LEU A 133 -6.17 -76.98 -41.76
CA LEU A 133 -7.03 -78.13 -41.56
C LEU A 133 -7.57 -78.70 -42.89
N ALA A 134 -8.00 -77.84 -43.81
CA ALA A 134 -8.47 -78.25 -45.14
C ALA A 134 -7.36 -78.91 -45.97
N LEU A 135 -6.13 -78.36 -45.92
CA LEU A 135 -4.97 -78.93 -46.60
C LEU A 135 -4.59 -80.31 -46.04
N ILE A 136 -4.60 -80.46 -44.70
CA ILE A 136 -4.35 -81.76 -44.05
C ILE A 136 -5.44 -82.76 -44.42
N ALA A 137 -6.72 -82.36 -44.40
CA ALA A 137 -7.83 -83.21 -44.81
C ALA A 137 -7.74 -83.64 -46.29
N SER A 138 -7.12 -82.83 -47.14
CA SER A 138 -6.84 -83.16 -48.55
C SER A 138 -5.61 -84.07 -48.77
N GLY A 139 -4.91 -84.46 -47.70
CA GLY A 139 -3.82 -85.44 -47.73
C GLY A 139 -2.40 -84.85 -47.63
N HIS A 140 -2.25 -83.54 -47.40
CA HIS A 140 -0.93 -82.93 -47.17
C HIS A 140 -0.42 -83.25 -45.76
N THR A 141 0.89 -83.30 -45.57
CA THR A 141 1.46 -83.40 -44.22
C THR A 141 1.26 -82.09 -43.45
N PRO A 142 1.21 -82.11 -42.10
CA PRO A 142 1.04 -80.89 -41.31
C PRO A 142 2.08 -79.79 -41.60
N ALA A 143 3.33 -80.18 -41.86
CA ALA A 143 4.40 -79.25 -42.20
C ALA A 143 4.17 -78.59 -43.57
N GLU A 144 3.78 -79.36 -44.59
CA GLU A 144 3.45 -78.82 -45.92
C GLU A 144 2.22 -77.90 -45.87
N ALA A 145 1.19 -78.29 -45.10
CA ALA A 145 -0.01 -77.49 -44.90
C ALA A 145 0.31 -76.15 -44.22
N ALA A 146 1.21 -76.12 -43.24
CA ALA A 146 1.64 -74.89 -42.56
C ALA A 146 2.37 -73.92 -43.50
N THR A 147 3.17 -74.44 -44.45
CA THR A 147 3.84 -73.62 -45.46
C THR A 147 2.85 -73.12 -46.52
N LEU A 148 2.08 -74.00 -47.15
CA LEU A 148 1.14 -73.63 -48.22
C LEU A 148 0.05 -72.65 -47.74
N ALA A 149 -0.49 -72.85 -46.54
CA ALA A 149 -1.53 -71.97 -46.00
C ALA A 149 -1.06 -70.52 -45.83
N ARG A 150 0.24 -70.29 -45.63
CA ARG A 150 0.85 -68.95 -45.53
C ARG A 150 1.15 -68.35 -46.90
N GLU A 151 1.50 -69.17 -47.89
CA GLU A 151 1.84 -68.75 -49.25
C GLU A 151 0.60 -68.41 -50.11
N THR A 152 -0.56 -69.03 -49.84
CA THR A 152 -1.82 -68.81 -50.59
C THR A 152 -2.45 -67.42 -50.33
N LYS A 153 -1.71 -66.47 -49.74
CA LYS A 153 -2.19 -65.16 -49.29
C LYS A 153 -1.95 -64.05 -50.34
N GLU A 154 -2.39 -64.26 -51.58
CA GLU A 154 -2.57 -63.15 -52.53
C GLU A 154 -3.91 -62.44 -52.25
N ASP A 155 -3.93 -61.59 -51.23
CA ASP A 155 -4.83 -60.41 -51.15
C ASP A 155 -4.17 -59.31 -50.30
N THR A 156 -3.03 -58.83 -50.81
CA THR A 156 -1.99 -58.08 -50.10
C THR A 156 -2.34 -56.63 -49.79
N ALA A 157 -3.36 -56.05 -50.42
CA ALA A 157 -3.69 -54.63 -50.24
C ALA A 157 -4.55 -54.35 -48.99
N GLN A 158 -5.48 -55.26 -48.66
CA GLN A 158 -6.38 -55.09 -47.50
C GLN A 158 -5.68 -55.39 -46.17
N THR A 159 -4.74 -56.34 -46.16
CA THR A 159 -3.91 -56.65 -44.98
C THR A 159 -2.93 -55.51 -44.70
N VAL A 160 -2.26 -54.97 -45.72
CA VAL A 160 -1.38 -53.79 -45.57
C VAL A 160 -2.16 -52.55 -45.11
N LEU A 161 -3.39 -52.35 -45.59
CA LEU A 161 -4.25 -51.25 -45.13
C LEU A 161 -4.71 -51.45 -43.68
N ALA A 162 -5.02 -52.69 -43.27
CA ALA A 162 -5.36 -53.03 -41.89
C ALA A 162 -4.17 -52.77 -40.95
N ASP A 163 -2.97 -53.23 -41.32
CA ASP A 163 -1.74 -52.99 -40.54
C ASP A 163 -1.43 -51.48 -40.42
N ALA A 164 -1.53 -50.72 -41.53
CA ALA A 164 -1.31 -49.28 -41.51
C ALA A 164 -2.35 -48.50 -40.67
N LEU A 165 -3.60 -48.96 -40.66
CA LEU A 165 -4.65 -48.39 -39.81
C LEU A 165 -4.38 -48.70 -38.34
N ILE A 166 -3.89 -49.90 -38.01
CA ILE A 166 -3.50 -50.30 -36.65
C ILE A 166 -2.34 -49.43 -36.14
N ASP A 167 -1.30 -49.23 -36.94
CA ASP A 167 -0.16 -48.38 -36.57
C ASP A 167 -0.58 -46.92 -36.34
N LEU A 168 -1.41 -46.36 -37.22
CA LEU A 168 -1.96 -45.02 -37.06
C LEU A 168 -2.80 -44.91 -35.78
N TYR A 169 -3.58 -45.94 -35.47
CA TYR A 169 -4.40 -45.98 -34.26
C TYR A 169 -3.55 -46.05 -33.00
N ALA A 170 -2.48 -46.84 -32.99
CA ALA A 170 -1.53 -46.92 -31.88
C ALA A 170 -0.88 -45.56 -31.60
N VAL A 171 -0.48 -44.85 -32.66
CA VAL A 171 0.07 -43.48 -32.55
C VAL A 171 -0.96 -42.50 -31.99
N VAL A 172 -2.21 -42.54 -32.46
CA VAL A 172 -3.28 -41.66 -31.97
C VAL A 172 -3.65 -41.98 -30.52
N ALA A 173 -3.72 -43.26 -30.13
CA ALA A 173 -3.98 -43.69 -28.76
C ALA A 173 -2.89 -43.21 -27.80
N GLU A 174 -1.63 -43.36 -28.18
CA GLU A 174 -0.50 -42.85 -27.40
C GLU A 174 -0.55 -41.31 -27.25
N ARG A 175 -0.91 -40.61 -28.32
CA ARG A 175 -1.06 -39.15 -28.28
C ARG A 175 -2.23 -38.70 -27.40
N ASN A 176 -3.35 -39.43 -27.41
CA ASN A 176 -4.49 -39.18 -26.54
C ASN A 176 -4.14 -39.42 -25.07
N ARG A 177 -3.40 -40.48 -24.73
CA ARG A 177 -2.91 -40.71 -23.37
C ARG A 177 -2.09 -39.53 -22.86
N LYS A 178 -1.11 -39.08 -23.65
CA LYS A 178 -0.28 -37.91 -23.31
C LYS A 178 -1.10 -36.63 -23.14
N LEU A 179 -2.13 -36.44 -23.96
CA LEU A 179 -3.02 -35.28 -23.86
C LEU A 179 -3.84 -35.30 -22.56
N VAL A 180 -4.36 -36.47 -22.17
CA VAL A 180 -5.08 -36.64 -20.91
C VAL A 180 -4.16 -36.36 -19.72
N GLU A 181 -2.95 -36.92 -19.73
CA GLU A 181 -1.96 -36.68 -18.67
C GLU A 181 -1.60 -35.19 -18.56
N ALA A 182 -1.34 -34.52 -19.69
CA ALA A 182 -1.07 -33.09 -19.72
C ALA A 182 -2.26 -32.25 -19.20
N ASN A 183 -3.50 -32.63 -19.54
CA ASN A 183 -4.70 -31.94 -19.04
C ASN A 183 -4.85 -32.08 -17.52
N VAL A 184 -4.60 -33.26 -16.97
CA VAL A 184 -4.63 -33.48 -15.51
C VAL A 184 -3.57 -32.61 -14.81
N GLN A 185 -2.35 -32.57 -15.35
CA GLN A 185 -1.29 -31.71 -14.82
C GLN A 185 -1.65 -30.22 -14.91
N LEU A 186 -2.24 -29.78 -16.02
CA LEU A 186 -2.69 -28.40 -16.21
C LEU A 186 -3.76 -28.01 -15.19
N LEU A 187 -4.74 -28.89 -14.93
CA LEU A 187 -5.78 -28.65 -13.94
C LEU A 187 -5.20 -28.54 -12.52
N ALA A 188 -4.25 -29.41 -12.17
CA ALA A 188 -3.56 -29.34 -10.89
C ALA A 188 -2.74 -28.05 -10.74
N ALA A 189 -2.01 -27.64 -11.78
CA ALA A 189 -1.26 -26.38 -11.78
C ALA A 189 -2.18 -25.16 -11.67
N ARG A 190 -3.32 -25.17 -12.36
CA ARG A 190 -4.32 -24.11 -12.29
C ARG A 190 -4.94 -23.99 -10.90
N ALA A 191 -5.23 -25.12 -10.24
CA ALA A 191 -5.73 -25.11 -8.86
C ALA A 191 -4.73 -24.46 -7.90
N LYS A 192 -3.45 -24.84 -7.98
CA LYS A 192 -2.38 -24.21 -7.18
C LYS A 192 -2.24 -22.71 -7.44
N LEU A 193 -2.39 -22.29 -8.70
CA LEU A 193 -2.35 -20.87 -9.06
C LEU A 193 -3.53 -20.08 -8.46
N VAL A 194 -4.73 -20.66 -8.45
CA VAL A 194 -5.90 -20.03 -7.85
C VAL A 194 -5.72 -19.87 -6.34
N GLU A 195 -5.22 -20.91 -5.67
CA GLU A 195 -4.90 -20.88 -4.24
C GLU A 195 -3.84 -19.83 -3.91
N ALA A 196 -2.70 -19.85 -4.62
CA ALA A 196 -1.63 -18.87 -4.41
C ALA A 196 -2.06 -17.42 -4.68
N ASN A 197 -2.93 -17.20 -5.68
CA ASN A 197 -3.48 -15.88 -5.96
C ASN A 197 -4.45 -15.41 -4.87
N ALA A 198 -5.24 -16.31 -4.29
CA ALA A 198 -6.13 -15.99 -3.19
C ALA A 198 -5.33 -15.59 -1.94
N ASP A 199 -4.28 -16.36 -1.61
CA ASP A 199 -3.38 -16.07 -0.50
C ASP A 199 -2.66 -14.72 -0.70
N LEU A 200 -2.16 -14.48 -1.90
CA LEU A 200 -1.49 -13.21 -2.22
C LEU A 200 -2.46 -12.02 -2.11
N ALA A 201 -3.70 -12.16 -2.60
CA ALA A 201 -4.71 -11.12 -2.47
C ALA A 201 -5.03 -10.82 -1.00
N GLN A 202 -5.12 -11.84 -0.15
CA GLN A 202 -5.32 -11.66 1.29
C GLN A 202 -4.12 -10.95 1.94
N GLN A 203 -2.89 -11.32 1.60
CA GLN A 203 -1.69 -10.67 2.12
C GLN A 203 -1.61 -9.20 1.71
N VAL A 204 -1.95 -8.89 0.45
CA VAL A 204 -1.97 -7.51 -0.06
C VAL A 204 -3.02 -6.67 0.65
N ASP A 205 -4.24 -7.20 0.87
CA ASP A 205 -5.29 -6.50 1.62
C ASP A 205 -4.86 -6.26 3.08
N GLN A 206 -4.30 -7.28 3.74
CA GLN A 206 -3.82 -7.14 5.11
C GLN A 206 -2.71 -6.09 5.23
N ARG A 207 -1.68 -6.14 4.37
CA ARG A 207 -0.61 -5.13 4.37
C ARG A 207 -1.12 -3.74 4.02
N SER A 208 -2.11 -3.62 3.14
CA SER A 208 -2.71 -2.32 2.79
C SER A 208 -3.43 -1.71 4.00
N ARG A 209 -4.13 -2.54 4.80
CA ARG A 209 -4.78 -2.08 6.04
C ARG A 209 -3.78 -1.69 7.11
N GLU A 210 -2.71 -2.48 7.30
CA GLU A 210 -1.63 -2.16 8.23
C GLU A 210 -0.95 -0.84 7.86
N LEU A 211 -0.59 -0.66 6.58
CA LEU A 211 0.00 0.59 6.07
C LEU A 211 -0.94 1.79 6.25
N ALA A 212 -2.24 1.62 5.99
CA ALA A 212 -3.22 2.69 6.19
C ALA A 212 -3.32 3.10 7.66
N ALA A 213 -3.33 2.14 8.58
CA ALA A 213 -3.34 2.41 10.02
C ALA A 213 -2.07 3.13 10.47
N THR A 214 -0.88 2.62 10.10
CA THR A 214 0.40 3.25 10.45
C THR A 214 0.53 4.66 9.87
N ASN A 215 0.08 4.89 8.63
CA ASN A 215 0.09 6.23 8.05
C ASN A 215 -0.85 7.20 8.79
N ALA A 216 -2.03 6.74 9.22
CA ALA A 216 -2.94 7.56 10.01
C ALA A 216 -2.31 7.95 11.36
N ASP A 217 -1.63 7.01 12.03
CA ASP A 217 -0.91 7.28 13.27
C ASP A 217 0.25 8.25 13.08
N LEU A 218 1.04 8.07 12.02
CA LEU A 218 2.17 8.94 11.71
C LEU A 218 1.72 10.38 11.43
N LEU A 219 0.62 10.56 10.68
CA LEU A 219 0.04 11.88 10.43
C LEU A 219 -0.45 12.55 11.71
N ARG A 220 -1.03 11.77 12.64
CA ARG A 220 -1.45 12.27 13.96
C ARG A 220 -0.25 12.72 14.79
N GLU A 221 0.80 11.90 14.89
CA GLU A 221 2.03 12.26 15.60
C GLU A 221 2.72 13.49 14.98
N GLN A 222 2.76 13.58 13.65
CA GLN A 222 3.31 14.74 12.96
C GLN A 222 2.54 16.03 13.31
N GLY A 223 1.21 15.95 13.37
CA GLY A 223 0.37 17.08 13.78
C GLY A 223 0.50 17.46 15.25
N GLU A 224 0.75 16.50 16.15
CA GLU A 224 1.06 16.76 17.56
C GLU A 224 2.42 17.43 17.71
N LEU A 225 3.44 16.93 17.01
CA LEU A 225 4.79 17.49 17.02
C LEU A 225 4.81 18.93 16.49
N GLN A 226 4.12 19.20 15.39
CA GLN A 226 4.03 20.55 14.82
C GLN A 226 3.41 21.54 15.82
N ARG A 227 2.33 21.15 16.51
CA ARG A 227 1.71 21.97 17.55
C ARG A 227 2.63 22.20 18.74
N ALA A 228 3.41 21.20 19.14
CA ALA A 228 4.39 21.34 20.20
C ALA A 228 5.51 22.33 19.83
N ILE A 229 6.02 22.27 18.59
CA ILE A 229 7.02 23.19 18.07
C ILE A 229 6.49 24.63 18.09
N GLU A 230 5.30 24.88 17.55
CA GLU A 230 4.70 26.21 17.55
C GLU A 230 4.47 26.74 18.97
N ALA A 231 4.07 25.88 19.91
CA ALA A 231 3.90 26.27 21.32
C ALA A 231 5.24 26.66 21.97
N ILE A 232 6.31 25.93 21.66
CA ILE A 232 7.67 26.23 22.12
C ILE A 232 8.13 27.58 21.55
N GLU A 233 8.00 27.80 20.24
CA GLU A 233 8.41 29.05 19.59
C GLU A 233 7.69 30.27 20.19
N ARG A 234 6.37 30.18 20.38
CA ARG A 234 5.59 31.25 21.03
C ARG A 234 6.06 31.51 22.47
N THR A 235 6.36 30.45 23.22
CA THR A 235 6.82 30.57 24.61
C THR A 235 8.21 31.19 24.69
N GLN A 236 9.14 30.77 23.84
CA GLN A 236 10.49 31.34 23.76
C GLN A 236 10.45 32.81 23.33
N GLY A 237 9.63 33.15 22.33
CA GLY A 237 9.46 34.55 21.91
C GLY A 237 8.97 35.44 23.06
N ARG A 238 8.01 34.95 23.86
CA ARG A 238 7.51 35.65 25.04
C ARG A 238 8.57 35.77 26.14
N GLN A 239 9.32 34.71 26.41
CA GLN A 239 10.42 34.73 27.39
C GLN A 239 11.51 35.73 27.01
N LEU A 240 11.96 35.75 25.75
CA LEU A 240 12.96 36.70 25.27
C LEU A 240 12.48 38.15 25.41
N GLN A 241 11.19 38.41 25.12
CA GLN A 241 10.62 39.74 25.32
C GLN A 241 10.61 40.13 26.80
N THR A 242 10.22 39.22 27.69
CA THR A 242 10.25 39.44 29.15
C THR A 242 11.67 39.70 29.64
N GLU A 243 12.66 38.89 29.26
CA GLU A 243 14.06 39.11 29.66
C GLU A 243 14.59 40.46 29.15
N LYS A 244 14.24 40.83 27.91
CA LYS A 244 14.60 42.15 27.36
C LYS A 244 13.98 43.29 28.16
N MET A 245 12.72 43.16 28.58
CA MET A 245 12.06 44.18 29.40
C MET A 245 12.65 44.23 30.80
N ALA A 246 13.01 43.11 31.42
CA ALA A 246 13.68 43.07 32.71
C ALA A 246 15.06 43.77 32.66
N ALA A 247 15.84 43.49 31.62
CA ALA A 247 17.14 44.12 31.40
C ALA A 247 17.01 45.64 31.17
N VAL A 248 16.03 46.07 30.38
CA VAL A 248 15.69 47.50 30.20
C VAL A 248 15.21 48.10 31.53
N GLY A 249 14.41 47.35 32.30
CA GLY A 249 13.93 47.62 33.65
C GLY A 249 15.03 48.04 34.60
N GLN A 250 16.01 47.15 34.77
CA GLN A 250 17.15 47.31 35.65
C GLN A 250 18.07 48.45 35.21
N LEU A 251 18.39 48.54 33.91
CA LEU A 251 19.24 49.61 33.38
C LEU A 251 18.59 50.98 33.55
N ALA A 252 17.30 51.11 33.23
CA ALA A 252 16.55 52.34 33.42
C ALA A 252 16.50 52.77 34.90
N ALA A 253 16.29 51.85 35.84
CA ALA A 253 16.27 52.17 37.26
C ALA A 253 17.64 52.64 37.79
N GLY A 254 18.73 51.99 37.35
CA GLY A 254 20.10 52.38 37.70
C GLY A 254 20.48 53.74 37.13
N VAL A 255 20.28 53.93 35.82
CA VAL A 255 20.54 55.20 35.13
C VAL A 255 19.68 56.33 35.72
N ALA A 256 18.42 56.06 36.04
CA ALA A 256 17.56 57.06 36.67
C ALA A 256 18.10 57.53 38.02
N HIS A 257 18.55 56.59 38.86
CA HIS A 257 19.13 56.94 40.15
C HIS A 257 20.45 57.71 40.04
N GLU A 258 21.25 57.41 39.03
CA GLU A 258 22.53 58.09 38.78
C GLU A 258 22.37 59.48 38.17
N ILE A 259 21.32 59.74 37.38
CA ILE A 259 21.01 61.06 36.81
C ILE A 259 20.25 61.94 37.82
N ASP A 260 19.32 61.37 38.59
CA ASP A 260 18.50 62.13 39.54
C ASP A 260 19.36 62.83 40.61
N LYS A 261 20.45 62.19 41.04
CA LYS A 261 21.36 62.75 42.05
C LYS A 261 22.01 64.07 41.61
N PRO A 262 22.79 64.14 40.51
CA PRO A 262 23.42 65.37 40.06
C PRO A 262 22.38 66.44 39.65
N VAL A 263 21.25 66.05 39.04
CA VAL A 263 20.17 66.98 38.71
C VAL A 263 19.55 67.60 39.97
N GLY A 264 19.33 66.78 41.01
CA GLY A 264 18.85 67.25 42.30
C GLY A 264 19.79 68.24 42.97
N ILE A 265 21.10 67.95 42.95
CA ILE A 265 22.15 68.84 43.48
C ILE A 265 22.18 70.15 42.68
N ALA A 266 22.19 70.09 41.35
CA ALA A 266 22.22 71.27 40.48
C ALA A 266 21.02 72.18 40.72
N ARG A 267 19.82 71.61 40.90
CA ARG A 267 18.59 72.38 41.20
C ARG A 267 18.67 73.07 42.56
N LEU A 268 19.18 72.39 43.59
CA LEU A 268 19.39 73.00 44.91
C LEU A 268 20.39 74.15 44.83
N ASN A 269 21.49 73.98 44.08
CA ASN A 269 22.48 75.03 43.87
C ASN A 269 21.88 76.23 43.12
N LEU A 270 21.07 76.02 42.08
CA LEU A 270 20.38 77.12 41.38
C LEU A 270 19.38 77.85 42.28
N ALA A 271 18.66 77.14 43.15
CA ALA A 271 17.75 77.77 44.12
C ALA A 271 18.52 78.64 45.13
N SER A 272 19.67 78.17 45.64
CA SER A 272 20.55 78.97 46.50
C SER A 272 21.14 80.16 45.75
N LEU A 273 21.59 79.97 44.51
CA LEU A 273 22.12 81.04 43.67
C LEU A 273 21.08 82.13 43.42
N LYS A 274 19.83 81.73 43.16
CA LYS A 274 18.69 82.66 43.04
C LYS A 274 18.55 83.54 44.28
N ASP A 275 18.50 82.93 45.47
CA ASP A 275 18.38 83.65 46.74
C ASP A 275 19.59 84.57 47.00
N TYR A 276 20.80 84.14 46.65
CA TYR A 276 22.00 84.98 46.76
C TYR A 276 21.95 86.19 45.85
N VAL A 277 21.57 86.00 44.59
CA VAL A 277 21.43 87.10 43.61
C VAL A 277 20.33 88.06 44.03
N GLU A 278 19.16 87.56 44.46
CA GLU A 278 18.05 88.40 44.94
C GLU A 278 18.47 89.26 46.14
N ARG A 279 19.22 88.70 47.10
CA ARG A 279 19.75 89.46 48.25
C ARG A 279 20.80 90.50 47.85
N LEU A 280 21.69 90.17 46.91
CA LEU A 280 22.70 91.10 46.40
C LEU A 280 22.04 92.27 45.68
N LEU A 281 21.10 92.01 44.77
CA LEU A 281 20.33 93.04 44.06
C LEU A 281 19.53 93.90 45.05
N ALA A 282 18.84 93.29 46.03
CA ALA A 282 18.11 94.04 47.05
C ALA A 282 19.02 94.94 47.91
N THR A 283 20.25 94.50 48.19
CA THR A 283 21.24 95.33 48.91
C THR A 283 21.69 96.51 48.06
N ILE A 284 21.95 96.29 46.78
CA ILE A 284 22.28 97.35 45.82
C ILE A 284 21.12 98.35 45.74
N ASP A 285 19.88 97.86 45.61
CA ASP A 285 18.67 98.70 45.55
C ASP A 285 18.46 99.50 46.85
N ALA A 286 18.72 98.91 48.02
CA ALA A 286 18.63 99.59 49.31
C ALA A 286 19.68 100.71 49.48
N THR A 287 20.86 100.56 48.87
CA THR A 287 21.93 101.58 48.92
C THR A 287 21.76 102.67 47.85
N ALA A 288 21.02 102.40 46.78
CA ALA A 288 20.86 103.34 45.67
C ALA A 288 20.26 104.71 46.05
N PRO A 289 19.23 104.81 46.93
CA PRO A 289 18.72 106.10 47.40
C PRO A 289 19.76 106.92 48.17
N ALA A 290 20.62 106.25 48.95
CA ALA A 290 21.68 106.92 49.71
C ALA A 290 22.76 107.49 48.78
N VAL A 291 23.12 106.76 47.71
CA VAL A 291 24.01 107.28 46.64
C VAL A 291 23.36 108.44 45.91
N ALA A 292 22.07 108.35 45.60
CA ALA A 292 21.33 109.40 44.90
C ALA A 292 21.18 110.70 45.71
N ALA A 293 21.15 110.61 47.04
CA ALA A 293 21.07 111.77 47.95
C ALA A 293 22.38 112.59 48.02
N LEU A 294 23.52 112.03 47.60
CA LEU A 294 24.78 112.76 47.51
C LEU A 294 24.76 113.78 46.36
N ALA A 295 25.47 114.90 46.53
CA ALA A 295 25.63 115.90 45.49
C ALA A 295 26.19 115.29 44.20
N ARG A 296 25.74 115.76 43.03
CA ARG A 296 26.11 115.19 41.71
C ARG A 296 27.62 115.08 41.46
N HIS A 297 28.43 115.97 42.03
CA HIS A 297 29.88 115.97 41.90
C HIS A 297 30.62 115.35 43.10
N HIS A 298 29.89 114.73 44.03
CA HIS A 298 30.50 114.09 45.19
C HIS A 298 31.31 112.86 44.73
N PRO A 299 32.59 112.71 45.13
CA PRO A 299 33.46 111.66 44.62
C PRO A 299 32.91 110.24 44.87
N ALA A 300 32.26 110.01 46.02
CA ALA A 300 31.64 108.71 46.32
C ALA A 300 30.44 108.36 45.42
N ARG A 301 29.71 109.37 44.90
CA ARG A 301 28.60 109.15 43.97
C ARG A 301 29.12 108.75 42.59
N LEU A 302 30.09 109.51 42.08
CA LEU A 302 30.74 109.23 40.80
C LEU A 302 31.39 107.83 40.81
N ALA A 303 32.05 107.45 41.90
CA ALA A 303 32.64 106.12 42.05
C ALA A 303 31.60 104.99 42.05
N ALA A 304 30.45 105.18 42.71
CA ALA A 304 29.37 104.19 42.73
C ALA A 304 28.64 104.06 41.38
N GLU A 305 28.31 105.20 40.75
CA GLU A 305 27.67 105.23 39.43
C GLU A 305 28.60 104.63 38.36
N GLN A 306 29.91 104.92 38.41
CA GLN A 306 30.91 104.29 37.54
C GLN A 306 30.98 102.78 37.79
N ALA A 307 31.04 102.33 39.04
CA ALA A 307 31.08 100.90 39.36
C ALA A 307 29.82 100.15 38.86
N TRP A 308 28.64 100.77 38.91
CA TRP A 308 27.41 100.20 38.34
C TRP A 308 27.44 100.14 36.80
N GLN A 309 28.05 101.13 36.15
CA GLN A 309 28.25 101.12 34.70
C GLN A 309 29.29 100.08 34.26
N ASP A 310 30.40 99.96 34.98
CA ASP A 310 31.51 99.04 34.68
C ASP A 310 31.06 97.57 34.71
N ILE A 311 30.08 97.23 35.55
CA ILE A 311 29.49 95.88 35.62
C ILE A 311 28.20 95.75 34.80
N GLU A 312 27.76 96.80 34.11
CA GLU A 312 26.49 96.84 33.38
C GLU A 312 25.29 96.38 34.23
N LEU A 313 25.14 96.95 35.43
CA LEU A 313 24.21 96.48 36.46
C LEU A 313 22.76 96.30 35.96
N ASP A 314 22.26 97.20 35.11
CA ASP A 314 20.89 97.13 34.58
C ASP A 314 20.69 95.94 33.64
N TYR A 315 21.72 95.54 32.89
CA TYR A 315 21.70 94.34 32.05
C TYR A 315 21.71 93.08 32.94
N LEU A 316 22.62 93.01 33.91
CA LEU A 316 22.72 91.87 34.83
C LEU A 316 21.44 91.66 35.66
N ARG A 317 20.76 92.74 36.05
CA ARG A 317 19.48 92.69 36.78
C ARG A 317 18.38 92.01 35.95
N GLN A 318 18.42 92.10 34.62
CA GLN A 318 17.46 91.48 33.73
C GLN A 318 17.87 90.05 33.34
N ASP A 319 19.15 89.85 32.99
CA ASP A 319 19.64 88.60 32.41
C ASP A 319 19.84 87.46 33.43
N ILE A 320 20.39 87.76 34.62
CA ILE A 320 20.69 86.71 35.62
C ILE A 320 19.42 85.95 36.07
N PRO A 321 18.29 86.60 36.39
CA PRO A 321 17.05 85.90 36.71
C PRO A 321 16.56 84.97 35.59
N ASP A 322 16.69 85.38 34.33
CA ASP A 322 16.29 84.59 33.17
C ASP A 322 17.20 83.37 32.99
N LEU A 323 18.53 83.53 33.10
CA LEU A 323 19.49 82.42 33.03
C LEU A 323 19.25 81.35 34.12
N ILE A 324 18.94 81.79 35.34
CA ILE A 324 18.64 80.87 36.45
C ILE A 324 17.32 80.13 36.19
N ARG A 325 16.29 80.84 35.70
CA ARG A 325 14.99 80.23 35.36
C ARG A 325 15.14 79.18 34.26
N ASP A 326 15.77 79.55 33.15
CA ASP A 326 15.91 78.67 31.98
C ASP A 326 16.73 77.42 32.32
N SER A 327 17.76 77.58 33.15
CA SER A 327 18.55 76.46 33.69
C SER A 327 17.73 75.54 34.60
N ALA A 328 16.89 76.11 35.47
CA ALA A 328 16.01 75.35 36.36
C ALA A 328 14.95 74.57 35.56
N ASP A 329 14.37 75.18 34.52
CA ASP A 329 13.41 74.54 33.62
C ASP A 329 14.06 73.40 32.83
N GLY A 330 15.31 73.58 32.38
CA GLY A 330 16.10 72.51 31.75
C GLY A 330 16.27 71.30 32.67
N LEU A 331 16.67 71.52 33.93
CA LEU A 331 16.79 70.45 34.92
C LEU A 331 15.45 69.78 35.24
N ALA A 332 14.36 70.54 35.28
CA ALA A 332 13.01 70.00 35.47
C ALA A 332 12.60 69.05 34.32
N ARG A 333 12.93 69.40 33.07
CA ARG A 333 12.70 68.53 31.90
C ARG A 333 13.52 67.25 31.98
N VAL A 334 14.81 67.33 32.32
CA VAL A 334 15.67 66.13 32.48
C VAL A 334 15.07 65.19 33.53
N ARG A 335 14.63 65.71 34.68
CA ARG A 335 13.99 64.91 35.72
C ARG A 335 12.68 64.25 35.24
N LYS A 336 11.88 64.94 34.44
CA LYS A 336 10.66 64.37 33.84
C LYS A 336 11.00 63.20 32.92
N ILE A 337 11.99 63.34 32.04
CA ILE A 337 12.45 62.25 31.14
C ILE A 337 12.92 61.04 31.96
N VAL A 338 13.70 61.27 33.01
CA VAL A 338 14.20 60.21 33.89
C VAL A 338 13.06 59.50 34.64
N THR A 339 12.05 60.25 35.09
CA THR A 339 10.86 59.70 35.75
C THR A 339 10.04 58.86 34.78
N ASP A 340 9.77 59.38 33.58
CA ASP A 340 9.02 58.69 32.53
C ASP A 340 9.74 57.39 32.11
N LEU A 341 11.08 57.39 32.07
CA LEU A 341 11.90 56.20 31.80
C LEU A 341 11.79 55.15 32.92
N LYS A 342 11.81 55.56 34.19
CA LYS A 342 11.66 54.67 35.36
C LYS A 342 10.26 54.05 35.44
N ASP A 343 9.23 54.83 35.15
CA ASP A 343 7.84 54.37 35.15
C ASP A 343 7.55 53.39 34.00
N PHE A 344 8.25 53.52 32.88
CA PHE A 344 8.21 52.54 31.79
C PHE A 344 8.89 51.22 32.18
N SER A 345 9.95 51.30 33.00
CA SER A 345 10.80 50.18 33.37
C SER A 345 10.28 49.33 34.54
N HIS A 346 9.43 49.90 35.40
CA HIS A 346 8.83 49.25 36.57
C HIS A 346 7.52 48.49 36.30
N ARG A 347 7.14 48.29 35.03
CA ARG A 347 5.86 47.65 34.65
C ARG A 347 5.85 46.11 34.73
N GLU A 348 6.79 45.49 35.44
CA GLU A 348 6.85 44.04 35.57
C GLU A 348 5.91 43.46 36.65
N GLU A 349 5.38 44.30 37.55
CA GLU A 349 4.32 43.92 38.49
C GLU A 349 2.96 44.52 38.08
N ALA A 350 2.54 44.28 36.84
CA ALA A 350 1.15 44.50 36.48
C ALA A 350 0.32 43.39 37.14
N GLU A 351 -0.26 43.68 38.30
CA GLU A 351 -1.33 42.86 38.85
C GLU A 351 -2.65 43.18 38.15
N TRP A 352 -3.54 42.19 38.06
CA TRP A 352 -4.90 42.40 37.56
C TRP A 352 -5.64 43.36 38.49
N GLN A 353 -5.91 44.56 37.99
CA GLN A 353 -6.61 45.60 38.75
C GLN A 353 -7.75 46.21 37.94
N ASP A 354 -8.75 46.73 38.63
CA ASP A 354 -9.81 47.50 38.00
C ASP A 354 -9.23 48.86 37.57
N ALA A 355 -9.16 49.07 36.25
CA ALA A 355 -8.51 50.23 35.65
C ALA A 355 -9.48 51.06 34.80
N ASP A 356 -9.29 52.37 34.84
CA ASP A 356 -9.98 53.32 33.99
C ASP A 356 -9.22 53.47 32.66
N LEU A 357 -9.84 53.01 31.57
CA LEU A 357 -9.26 53.05 30.23
C LEU A 357 -9.09 54.49 29.71
N ASN A 358 -10.00 55.41 30.06
CA ASN A 358 -9.90 56.81 29.65
C ASN A 358 -8.65 57.45 30.27
N ARG A 359 -8.39 57.16 31.55
CA ARG A 359 -7.17 57.59 32.24
C ARG A 359 -5.89 56.97 31.62
N GLY A 360 -5.97 55.74 31.14
CA GLY A 360 -4.89 55.08 30.39
C GLY A 360 -4.57 55.79 29.07
N LEU A 361 -5.60 56.09 28.28
CA LEU A 361 -5.47 56.83 27.02
C LEU A 361 -4.90 58.23 27.21
N GLU A 362 -5.33 58.95 28.26
CA GLU A 362 -4.77 60.26 28.58
C GLU A 362 -3.27 60.21 28.91
N ARG A 363 -2.83 59.18 29.64
CA ARG A 363 -1.40 59.00 29.96
C ARG A 363 -0.60 58.71 28.70
N ALA A 364 -1.07 57.81 27.84
CA ALA A 364 -0.42 57.50 26.57
C ALA A 364 -0.33 58.76 25.68
N LEU A 365 -1.42 59.53 25.60
CA LEU A 365 -1.46 60.77 24.85
C LEU A 365 -0.46 61.80 25.40
N LYS A 366 -0.32 61.95 26.72
CA LYS A 366 0.68 62.87 27.32
C LYS A 366 2.13 62.48 27.04
N VAL A 367 2.42 61.20 26.90
CA VAL A 367 3.77 60.71 26.57
C VAL A 367 4.09 60.96 25.09
N VAL A 368 3.15 60.68 24.20
CA VAL A 368 3.31 60.89 22.75
C VAL A 368 3.21 62.37 22.37
N TRP A 369 2.47 63.17 23.14
CA TRP A 369 2.14 64.57 22.86
C TRP A 369 2.71 65.51 23.93
N ASN A 370 4.04 65.51 24.07
CA ASN A 370 4.74 66.28 25.10
C ASN A 370 4.87 67.78 24.74
N GLU A 371 4.61 68.18 23.49
CA GLU A 371 4.61 69.57 23.02
C GLU A 371 3.43 69.83 22.05
N PRO A 372 2.68 70.95 22.21
CA PRO A 372 1.62 71.31 21.26
C PRO A 372 2.20 71.63 19.89
N ASN A 373 1.71 70.95 18.85
CA ASN A 373 2.14 71.11 17.46
C ASN A 373 0.97 71.71 16.66
N ASP A 374 1.16 72.88 16.04
CA ASP A 374 0.11 73.65 15.33
C ASP A 374 -0.49 72.96 14.09
N LYS A 375 -0.06 71.73 13.78
CA LYS A 375 -0.42 70.99 12.55
C LYS A 375 -1.45 69.89 12.75
N VAL A 376 -1.80 69.54 13.99
CA VAL A 376 -2.68 68.39 14.27
C VAL A 376 -3.59 68.72 15.43
N GLU A 377 -4.90 68.54 15.22
CA GLU A 377 -5.92 68.69 16.25
C GLU A 377 -6.27 67.31 16.83
N VAL A 378 -6.12 67.16 18.15
CA VAL A 378 -6.54 65.95 18.88
C VAL A 378 -7.91 66.19 19.52
N VAL A 379 -8.95 65.60 18.94
CA VAL A 379 -10.30 65.62 19.49
C VAL A 379 -10.45 64.51 20.52
N ARG A 380 -10.89 64.86 21.73
CA ARG A 380 -11.13 63.92 22.84
C ARG A 380 -12.64 63.72 23.01
N ASP A 381 -13.15 62.60 22.54
CA ASP A 381 -14.55 62.21 22.68
C ASP A 381 -14.64 60.90 23.47
N PHE A 382 -14.49 61.01 24.80
CA PHE A 382 -14.51 59.85 25.70
C PHE A 382 -15.91 59.65 26.26
N GLY A 383 -16.44 58.43 26.16
CA GLY A 383 -17.65 58.02 26.86
C GLY A 383 -17.37 57.67 28.33
N GLU A 384 -18.42 57.61 29.15
CA GLU A 384 -18.32 57.05 30.50
C GLU A 384 -18.17 55.52 30.40
N LEU A 385 -16.97 55.03 30.74
CA LEU A 385 -16.66 53.60 30.74
C LEU A 385 -16.57 53.10 32.18
N PRO A 386 -17.12 51.90 32.48
CA PRO A 386 -16.91 51.27 33.77
C PRO A 386 -15.44 50.88 33.94
N ALA A 387 -14.99 50.74 35.18
CA ALA A 387 -13.65 50.22 35.45
C ALA A 387 -13.52 48.80 34.88
N VAL A 388 -12.46 48.56 34.11
CA VAL A 388 -12.20 47.29 33.44
C VAL A 388 -11.09 46.57 34.18
N ARG A 389 -11.35 45.33 34.61
CA ARG A 389 -10.33 44.49 35.22
C ARG A 389 -9.32 44.07 34.15
N CYS A 390 -8.14 44.67 34.16
CA CYS A 390 -7.10 44.42 33.17
C CYS A 390 -5.70 44.59 33.77
N LEU A 391 -4.68 44.43 32.92
CA LEU A 391 -3.28 44.73 33.21
C LEU A 391 -2.96 46.09 32.56
N PRO A 392 -3.24 47.23 33.21
CA PRO A 392 -3.15 48.55 32.57
C PRO A 392 -1.72 48.97 32.20
N ALA A 393 -0.71 48.19 32.60
CA ALA A 393 0.68 48.44 32.27
C ALA A 393 1.13 47.73 30.97
N GLN A 394 0.35 46.79 30.42
CA GLN A 394 0.66 46.02 29.21
C GLN A 394 0.29 46.73 27.91
#